data_AF-A0A1V4ZGC3-F1
#
_entry.id   AF-A0A1V4ZGC3-F1
#
_cell.length_a   1.000
_cell.length_b   1.000
_cell.length_c   1.000
_cell.angle_alpha   90.00
_cell.angle_beta   90.00
_cell.angle_gamma   90.00
#
_symmetry.space_group_name_H-M   'P 1'
#
loop_
_entity.id
_entity.type
_entity.pdbx_description
1 polymer ?
#
loop_
_entity_poly.entity_id
_entity_poly.type
_entity_poly.pdbx_seq_one_letter_code
_entity_poly.pdbx_strand_id
1 'polypeptide(L)'
;MLSTVFRNLVSKPDTVKYPYAAADIPSGNRGRVEWNMDACILCGLCEKRCPTLAVKVDKRSGEITVQVPRCIACGVCIDVCSKDAITMTPEYSKPCYGKEVRSYQKEMKTVSE
;
A
#
# COMPACT_ATOMS: atom_id res chain seq x y z
N MET A 1 -21.62 -29.98 -24.08
CA MET A 1 -21.89 -29.52 -22.70
C MET A 1 -21.71 -30.64 -21.68
N LEU A 2 -22.36 -31.80 -21.83
CA LEU A 2 -22.18 -32.94 -20.91
C LEU A 2 -20.71 -33.40 -20.74
N SER A 3 -19.96 -33.51 -21.84
CA SER A 3 -18.55 -33.94 -21.82
C SER A 3 -17.64 -33.03 -20.98
N THR A 4 -17.90 -31.73 -20.98
CA THR A 4 -17.19 -30.75 -20.16
C THR A 4 -17.53 -30.90 -18.68
N VAL A 5 -18.81 -31.16 -18.37
CA VAL A 5 -19.27 -31.39 -16.98
C VAL A 5 -18.60 -32.63 -16.38
N PHE A 6 -18.59 -33.75 -17.11
CA PHE A 6 -17.92 -34.97 -16.65
C PHE A 6 -16.41 -34.78 -16.46
N ARG A 7 -15.75 -34.05 -17.37
CA ARG A 7 -14.32 -33.73 -17.24
C ARG A 7 -14.03 -32.88 -16.01
N ASN A 8 -14.85 -31.86 -15.75
CA ASN A 8 -14.68 -30.96 -14.60
C ASN A 8 -14.97 -31.65 -13.26
N LEU A 9 -15.89 -32.63 -13.21
CA LEU A 9 -16.22 -33.36 -11.97
C LEU A 9 -15.06 -34.23 -11.46
N VAL A 10 -14.23 -34.77 -12.37
CA VAL A 10 -13.08 -35.63 -12.04
C VAL A 10 -11.78 -34.84 -11.91
N SER A 11 -11.74 -33.62 -12.43
CA SER A 11 -10.55 -32.75 -12.34
C SER A 11 -10.37 -32.19 -10.93
N LYS A 12 -9.11 -31.93 -10.53
CA LYS A 12 -8.84 -31.26 -9.24
C LYS A 12 -9.46 -29.84 -9.24
N PRO A 13 -9.98 -29.36 -8.10
CA PRO A 13 -10.49 -28.00 -8.00
C PRO A 13 -9.33 -27.00 -8.12
N ASP A 14 -9.58 -25.91 -8.84
CA ASP A 14 -8.64 -24.78 -8.98
C ASP A 14 -8.65 -23.84 -7.77
N THR A 15 -9.49 -24.13 -6.77
CA THR A 15 -9.69 -23.27 -5.60
C THR A 15 -8.56 -23.40 -4.59
N VAL A 16 -8.18 -22.28 -3.98
CA VAL A 16 -7.28 -22.23 -2.82
C VAL A 16 -8.13 -22.15 -1.54
N LYS A 17 -7.79 -22.94 -0.53
CA LYS A 17 -8.52 -22.98 0.76
C LYS A 17 -8.15 -21.79 1.67
N TYR A 18 -8.60 -20.59 1.35
CA TYR A 18 -8.49 -19.45 2.26
C TYR A 18 -9.36 -19.67 3.52
N PRO A 19 -8.89 -19.37 4.74
CA PRO A 19 -7.61 -18.77 5.13
C PRO A 19 -6.49 -19.78 5.48
N TYR A 20 -6.72 -21.09 5.30
CA TYR A 20 -5.77 -22.14 5.67
C TYR A 20 -4.57 -22.28 4.74
N ALA A 21 -4.72 -21.89 3.47
CA ALA A 21 -3.65 -21.78 2.49
C ALA A 21 -3.55 -20.33 2.02
N ALA A 22 -2.33 -19.80 1.93
CA ALA A 22 -2.08 -18.44 1.45
C ALA A 22 -2.45 -18.32 -0.04
N ALA A 23 -2.99 -17.16 -0.42
CA ALA A 23 -3.21 -16.85 -1.82
C ALA A 23 -1.87 -16.67 -2.55
N ASP A 24 -1.81 -17.12 -3.80
CA ASP A 24 -0.67 -16.85 -4.68
C ASP A 24 -0.75 -15.38 -5.14
N ILE A 25 0.20 -14.55 -4.68
CA ILE A 25 0.23 -13.12 -5.00
C ILE A 25 1.25 -12.91 -6.13
N PRO A 26 0.80 -12.49 -7.33
CA PRO A 26 1.70 -12.28 -8.45
C PRO A 26 2.68 -11.13 -8.19
N SER A 27 3.85 -11.23 -8.82
CA SER A 27 4.85 -10.16 -8.79
C SER A 27 4.31 -8.86 -9.37
N GLY A 28 4.53 -7.74 -8.69
CA GLY A 28 4.03 -6.43 -9.10
C GLY A 28 2.64 -6.07 -8.55
N ASN A 29 2.09 -6.89 -7.65
CA ASN A 29 0.87 -6.54 -6.93
C ASN A 29 1.03 -5.21 -6.19
N ARG A 30 0.04 -4.34 -6.36
CA ARG A 30 -0.04 -3.02 -5.71
C ARG A 30 -0.83 -3.18 -4.41
N GLY A 31 -0.17 -3.68 -3.38
CA GLY A 31 -0.77 -3.93 -2.07
C GLY A 31 -0.84 -2.67 -1.22
N ARG A 32 0.11 -2.52 -0.30
CA ARG A 32 0.17 -1.40 0.66
C ARG A 32 1.37 -0.50 0.40
N VAL A 33 1.16 0.80 0.49
CA VAL A 33 2.21 1.82 0.43
C VAL A 33 2.96 1.96 1.77
N GLU A 34 4.28 2.00 1.72
CA GLU A 34 5.17 2.19 2.86
C GLU A 34 6.17 3.32 2.59
N TRP A 35 6.50 4.08 3.64
CA TRP A 35 7.42 5.21 3.56
C TRP A 35 8.74 4.88 4.28
N ASN A 36 9.84 5.08 3.56
CA ASN A 36 11.16 5.17 4.16
C ASN A 36 11.41 6.62 4.60
N MET A 37 11.30 6.87 5.90
CA MET A 37 11.43 8.21 6.47
C MET A 37 12.87 8.75 6.45
N ASP A 38 13.89 7.90 6.31
CA ASP A 38 15.28 8.34 6.19
C ASP A 38 15.50 9.05 4.85
N ALA A 39 15.00 8.45 3.76
CA ALA A 39 15.07 9.01 2.42
C ALA A 39 14.08 10.17 2.18
N CYS A 40 12.95 10.19 2.89
CA CYS A 40 11.89 11.17 2.69
C CYS A 40 12.32 12.59 3.10
N ILE A 41 12.22 13.57 2.20
CA ILE A 41 12.54 14.98 2.48
C ILE A 41 11.32 15.86 2.80
N LEU A 42 10.16 15.24 3.06
CA LEU A 42 8.91 15.95 3.38
C LEU A 42 8.52 17.02 2.34
N CYS A 43 8.77 16.78 1.05
CA CYS A 43 8.48 17.75 -0.01
C CYS A 43 6.97 18.02 -0.18
N GLY A 44 6.12 17.03 0.11
CA GLY A 44 4.66 17.11 0.00
C GLY A 44 4.11 16.83 -1.41
N LEU A 45 4.92 16.34 -2.35
CA LEU A 45 4.46 16.01 -3.71
C LEU A 45 3.45 14.84 -3.70
N CYS A 46 3.65 13.86 -2.84
CA CYS A 46 2.75 12.71 -2.69
C CYS A 46 1.34 13.12 -2.24
N GLU A 47 1.22 14.10 -1.34
CA GLU A 47 -0.06 14.67 -0.92
C GLU A 47 -0.75 15.41 -2.07
N LYS A 48 -0.02 16.31 -2.75
CA LYS A 48 -0.57 17.12 -3.86
C LYS A 48 -1.06 16.28 -5.04
N ARG A 49 -0.40 15.15 -5.31
CA ARG A 49 -0.76 14.28 -6.43
C ARG A 49 -1.76 13.18 -6.05
N CYS A 50 -2.05 12.98 -4.76
CA CYS A 50 -2.97 11.95 -4.34
C CYS A 50 -4.40 12.23 -4.87
N PRO A 51 -4.97 11.37 -5.73
CA PRO A 51 -6.30 11.63 -6.30
C PRO A 51 -7.42 11.61 -5.27
N THR A 52 -7.24 10.90 -4.15
CA THR A 52 -8.24 10.75 -3.08
C THR A 52 -7.91 11.54 -1.82
N LEU A 53 -6.84 12.35 -1.83
CA LEU A 53 -6.36 13.11 -0.67
C LEU A 53 -6.20 12.23 0.58
N ALA A 54 -5.68 11.02 0.38
CA ALA A 54 -5.45 10.04 1.45
C ALA A 54 -4.20 10.33 2.28
N VAL A 55 -3.21 11.01 1.69
CA VAL A 55 -1.91 11.33 2.31
C VAL A 55 -1.91 12.79 2.75
N LYS A 56 -1.44 13.05 3.97
CA LYS A 56 -1.22 14.39 4.50
C LYS A 56 0.19 14.49 5.08
N VAL A 57 0.94 15.52 4.69
CA VAL A 57 2.33 15.74 5.12
C VAL A 57 2.39 16.97 6.01
N ASP A 58 2.78 16.78 7.28
CA ASP A 58 3.08 17.87 8.19
C ASP A 58 4.61 18.08 8.25
N LYS A 59 5.06 19.16 7.62
CA LYS A 59 6.48 19.52 7.56
C LYS A 59 7.03 20.04 8.89
N ARG A 60 6.17 20.52 9.79
CA ARG A 60 6.59 21.10 11.07
C ARG A 60 6.79 20.00 12.11
N SER A 61 5.89 19.04 12.16
CA SER A 61 6.03 17.88 13.05
C SER A 61 6.94 16.79 12.46
N GLY A 62 7.16 16.79 11.15
CA GLY A 62 7.91 15.72 10.48
C GLY A 62 7.07 14.45 10.28
N GLU A 63 5.74 14.57 10.34
CA GLU A 63 4.81 13.45 10.27
C GLU A 63 4.15 13.34 8.89
N ILE A 64 4.04 12.11 8.40
CA ILE A 64 3.19 11.76 7.26
C ILE A 64 2.05 10.89 7.77
N THR A 65 0.81 11.31 7.52
CA THR A 65 -0.39 10.53 7.86
C THR A 65 -1.07 10.03 6.60
N VAL A 66 -1.47 8.75 6.61
CA VAL A 66 -2.14 8.09 5.49
C VAL A 66 -3.44 7.51 5.99
N GLN A 67 -4.56 7.94 5.40
CA GLN A 67 -5.86 7.35 5.64
C GLN A 67 -6.00 6.10 4.77
N VAL A 68 -5.78 4.94 5.39
CA VAL A 68 -5.85 3.62 4.74
C VAL A 68 -7.15 3.43 3.95
N PRO A 69 -8.35 3.71 4.49
CA PRO A 69 -9.60 3.48 3.74
C PRO A 69 -9.81 4.44 2.55
N ARG A 70 -9.02 5.53 2.43
CA ARG A 70 -9.07 6.41 1.25
C ARG A 70 -8.05 6.04 0.18
N CYS A 71 -7.06 5.21 0.51
CA CYS A 71 -6.02 4.84 -0.44
C CYS A 71 -6.57 3.83 -1.46
N ILE A 72 -6.49 4.17 -2.75
CA ILE A 72 -6.92 3.30 -3.86
C ILE A 72 -5.77 2.49 -4.49
N ALA A 73 -4.62 2.41 -3.81
CA ALA A 73 -3.45 1.65 -4.26
C ALA A 73 -2.98 1.96 -5.71
N CYS A 74 -3.16 3.21 -6.16
CA CYS A 74 -2.87 3.59 -7.55
C CYS A 74 -1.38 3.65 -7.90
N GLY A 75 -0.49 3.83 -6.91
CA GLY A 75 0.96 3.94 -7.11
C GLY A 75 1.48 5.34 -7.46
N VAL A 76 0.60 6.31 -7.72
CA VAL A 76 0.98 7.66 -8.16
C VAL A 76 1.93 8.39 -7.18
N CYS A 77 1.82 8.11 -5.88
CA CYS A 77 2.72 8.68 -4.88
C CYS A 77 4.18 8.22 -5.05
N ILE A 78 4.41 7.01 -5.55
CA ILE A 78 5.73 6.46 -5.86
C ILE A 78 6.30 7.16 -7.08
N ASP A 79 5.51 7.23 -8.15
CA ASP A 79 5.93 7.80 -9.45
C ASP A 79 6.39 9.27 -9.32
N VAL A 80 5.81 10.03 -8.39
CA VAL A 80 6.18 11.44 -8.17
C VAL A 80 7.26 11.66 -7.11
N CYS A 81 7.69 10.61 -6.42
CA CYS A 81 8.65 10.74 -5.33
C CYS A 81 10.07 10.91 -5.87
N SER A 82 10.61 12.13 -5.84
CA SER A 82 11.96 12.43 -6.37
C SER A 82 13.12 11.75 -5.62
N LYS A 83 12.84 11.07 -4.50
CA LYS A 83 13.83 10.37 -3.66
C LYS A 83 13.55 8.89 -3.54
N ASP A 84 12.56 8.37 -4.28
CA ASP A 84 12.13 6.97 -4.22
C ASP A 84 11.87 6.47 -2.79
N ALA A 85 11.41 7.39 -1.93
CA ALA A 85 11.21 7.13 -0.50
C ALA A 85 9.92 6.34 -0.20
N ILE A 86 9.16 5.96 -1.22
CA ILE A 86 7.86 5.30 -1.08
C ILE A 86 7.92 4.00 -1.87
N THR A 87 7.50 2.90 -1.24
CA THR A 87 7.48 1.57 -1.85
C THR A 87 6.10 0.95 -1.73
N MET A 88 5.81 -0.01 -2.61
CA MET A 88 4.59 -0.83 -2.55
C MET A 88 4.95 -2.24 -2.11
N THR A 89 4.35 -2.67 -1.01
CA THR A 89 4.40 -4.05 -0.55
C THR A 89 3.38 -4.90 -1.32
N PRO A 90 3.69 -6.18 -1.58
CA PRO A 90 2.77 -7.09 -2.26
C PRO A 90 1.58 -7.51 -1.39
N GLU A 91 1.65 -7.26 -0.07
CA GLU A 91 0.63 -7.62 0.89
C GLU A 91 -0.66 -6.82 0.69
N TYR A 92 -1.80 -7.51 0.68
CA TYR A 92 -3.10 -6.86 0.64
C TYR A 92 -3.36 -6.05 1.92
N SER A 93 -4.11 -4.96 1.78
CA SER A 93 -4.55 -4.18 2.93
C SER A 93 -5.50 -5.03 3.79
N LYS A 94 -5.19 -5.13 5.08
CA LYS A 94 -6.06 -5.81 6.05
C LYS A 94 -7.42 -5.11 6.11
N PRO A 95 -8.53 -5.85 6.33
CA PRO A 95 -9.83 -5.24 6.55
C PRO A 95 -9.77 -4.33 7.77
N CYS A 96 -10.19 -3.07 7.61
CA CYS A 96 -10.28 -2.10 8.69
C CYS A 96 -11.74 -1.92 9.12
N TYR A 97 -12.00 -1.95 10.43
CA TYR A 97 -13.36 -1.73 10.97
C TYR A 97 -13.74 -0.25 11.11
N GLY A 98 -12.79 0.67 10.88
CA GLY A 98 -12.99 2.11 11.06
C GLY A 98 -12.00 2.95 10.26
N LYS A 99 -11.93 4.24 10.60
CA LYS A 99 -11.02 5.20 9.95
C LYS A 99 -9.58 5.00 10.45
N GLU A 100 -8.93 3.94 9.98
CA GLU A 100 -7.52 3.65 10.27
C GLU A 100 -6.62 4.71 9.62
N VAL A 101 -5.78 5.34 10.45
CA VAL A 101 -4.75 6.28 10.02
C VAL A 101 -3.40 5.68 10.38
N ARG A 102 -2.51 5.57 9.39
CA ARG A 102 -1.11 5.20 9.61
C ARG A 102 -0.26 6.46 9.61
N SER A 103 0.58 6.58 10.63
CA SER A 103 1.52 7.69 10.77
C SER A 103 2.95 7.19 10.57
N TYR A 104 3.75 8.03 9.93
CA TYR A 104 5.19 7.84 9.75
C TYR A 104 5.89 9.09 10.28
N GLN A 105 6.87 8.90 11.16
CA GLN A 105 7.58 10.00 11.83
C GLN A 105 9.01 10.08 11.29
N LYS A 106 9.48 11.28 10.97
CA LYS A 106 10.88 11.54 10.65
C LYS A 106 11.60 12.01 11.92
N GLU A 107 12.68 11.34 12.28
CA GLU A 107 13.57 11.86 13.31
C GLU A 107 14.23 13.15 12.80
N MET A 108 13.83 14.29 13.37
CA MET A 108 14.45 15.57 13.09
C MET A 108 15.80 15.60 13.80
N LYS A 109 16.88 15.34 13.08
CA LYS A 109 18.23 15.64 13.59
C LYS A 109 18.26 17.13 13.89
N THR A 110 18.28 17.48 15.17
CA THR A 110 18.62 18.82 15.64
C THR A 110 19.97 19.16 15.00
N VAL A 111 19.97 20.15 14.13
CA VAL A 111 21.20 20.75 13.62
C VAL A 111 21.86 21.37 14.84
N SER A 112 22.76 20.62 15.47
CA SER A 112 23.77 21.18 16.37
C SER A 112 24.60 22.14 15.52
N GLU A 113 24.72 23.36 16.02
CA GLU A 113 25.44 24.50 15.44
C GLU A 113 26.78 24.15 14.80
#